data_AF-E9AKB2-F1
#
_entry.id   AF-E9AKB2-F1
#
_cell.length_a   1.000
_cell.length_b   1.000
_cell.length_c   1.000
_cell.angle_alpha   90.00
_cell.angle_beta   90.00
_cell.angle_gamma   90.00
#
_symmetry.space_group_name_H-M   'P 1'
#
loop_
_entity.id
_entity.type
_entity.pdbx_description
1 polymer ?
#
loop_
_entity_poly.entity_id
_entity_poly.type
_entity_poly.pdbx_seq_one_letter_code
_entity_poly.pdbx_strand_id
1 'polypeptide(L)'
;MAGKFRGDVGKLSKPKKSKAAKRGKSKKVSALVKRSPKLAQDTLQSRIAELTSRESAARANIGGAKASKEAVPPSAGRVQVGKAALEVVGKRRRERVVPEKDVPVQRSTAEAVGLKILHQAVKSQSHGRLLPHQNRHDYEYRLRSVATMGVVQLFNSLAQSRKASAALDTEKKMTSDKVMEKKQIVSKEVFLAALRQPQQY
;
A
#
# COMPACT_ATOMS: atom_id res chain seq x y z
N MET A 1 -14.35 51.53 -24.95
CA MET A 1 -12.97 51.23 -24.53
C MET A 1 -12.81 49.73 -24.34
N ALA A 2 -12.25 49.03 -25.32
CA ALA A 2 -12.01 47.58 -25.26
C ALA A 2 -10.67 47.32 -24.55
N GLY A 3 -10.70 46.58 -23.44
CA GLY A 3 -9.53 46.21 -22.65
C GLY A 3 -8.58 45.27 -23.38
N LYS A 4 -7.28 45.38 -23.09
CA LYS A 4 -6.18 44.68 -23.76
C LYS A 4 -6.26 43.15 -23.54
N PHE A 5 -6.71 42.42 -24.56
CA PHE A 5 -6.57 40.96 -24.64
C PHE A 5 -5.24 40.61 -25.31
N ARG A 6 -4.15 40.60 -24.53
CA ARG A 6 -2.89 39.93 -24.89
C ARG A 6 -2.28 39.35 -23.61
N GLY A 7 -2.78 38.18 -23.21
CA GLY A 7 -2.09 37.34 -22.24
C GLY A 7 -0.90 36.67 -22.93
N ASP A 8 0.28 36.85 -22.33
CA ASP A 8 1.58 36.40 -22.82
C ASP A 8 1.60 34.91 -23.23
N VAL A 9 1.57 34.66 -24.54
CA VAL A 9 1.88 33.34 -25.10
C VAL A 9 3.40 33.22 -25.12
N GLY A 10 3.98 32.40 -24.23
CA GLY A 10 5.35 31.92 -24.41
C GLY A 10 6.37 32.20 -23.30
N LYS A 11 5.99 32.50 -22.05
CA LYS A 11 6.96 32.45 -20.93
C LYS A 11 6.73 31.22 -20.06
N LEU A 12 7.56 30.19 -20.25
CA LEU A 12 7.75 29.09 -19.31
C LEU A 12 8.31 29.65 -17.99
N SER A 13 7.42 30.16 -17.14
CA SER A 13 7.78 30.57 -15.80
C SER A 13 8.14 29.30 -15.02
N LYS A 14 9.42 29.16 -14.66
CA LYS A 14 9.86 28.07 -13.79
C LYS A 14 8.98 28.06 -12.53
N PRO A 15 8.49 26.90 -12.06
CA PRO A 15 7.56 26.87 -10.93
C PRO A 15 8.25 27.46 -9.69
N LYS A 16 7.70 28.57 -9.17
CA LYS A 16 8.10 29.12 -7.88
C LYS A 16 7.79 28.06 -6.81
N LYS A 17 8.84 27.44 -6.27
CA LYS A 17 8.73 26.50 -5.14
C LYS A 17 8.00 27.20 -3.99
N SER A 18 6.89 26.62 -3.55
CA SER A 18 6.09 27.14 -2.44
C SER A 18 6.90 27.14 -1.14
N LYS A 19 6.53 28.01 -0.17
CA LYS A 19 7.17 28.06 1.16
C LYS A 19 7.19 26.69 1.86
N ALA A 20 6.22 25.81 1.57
CA ALA A 20 6.18 24.43 2.05
C ALA A 20 7.32 23.56 1.48
N ALA A 21 7.66 23.73 0.19
CA ALA A 21 8.75 22.99 -0.46
C ALA A 21 10.16 23.41 0.01
N LYS A 22 10.32 24.60 0.60
CA LYS A 22 11.59 25.03 1.23
C LYS A 22 11.79 24.43 2.63
N ARG A 23 10.72 24.13 3.37
CA ARG A 23 10.79 23.53 4.73
C ARG A 23 11.04 22.01 4.72
N GLY A 24 10.84 21.34 3.59
CA GLY A 24 11.03 19.88 3.47
C GLY A 24 12.49 19.41 3.37
N LYS A 25 13.47 20.31 3.25
CA LYS A 25 14.89 19.94 3.03
C LYS A 25 15.78 19.94 4.28
N SER A 26 15.26 20.25 5.47
CA SER A 26 16.05 20.29 6.71
C SER A 26 15.94 19.05 7.60
N LYS A 27 15.19 18.02 7.22
CA LYS A 27 15.20 16.76 7.98
C LYS A 27 16.37 15.91 7.51
N LYS A 28 17.39 15.83 8.37
CA LYS A 28 18.49 14.85 8.34
C LYS A 28 17.98 13.53 7.76
N VAL A 29 18.59 13.11 6.66
CA VAL A 29 18.48 11.74 6.15
C VAL A 29 19.10 10.84 7.22
N SER A 30 18.26 10.32 8.12
CA SER A 30 18.64 9.19 8.97
C SER A 30 18.35 7.94 8.15
N ALA A 31 19.39 7.14 7.94
CA ALA A 31 19.28 5.88 7.23
C ALA A 31 18.16 5.03 7.85
N LEU A 32 17.32 4.46 7.00
CA LEU A 32 16.15 3.65 7.33
C LEU A 32 16.54 2.25 7.85
N VAL A 33 17.56 2.16 8.70
CA VAL A 33 17.84 0.96 9.48
C VAL A 33 17.53 1.32 10.92
N LYS A 34 16.43 0.80 11.43
CA LYS A 34 16.16 0.80 12.88
C LYS A 34 17.22 -0.06 13.53
N ARG A 35 18.38 0.52 13.83
CA ARG A 35 19.39 -0.09 14.69
C ARG A 35 18.72 -0.24 16.05
N SER A 36 18.67 -1.45 16.59
CA SER A 36 18.30 -1.67 17.98
C SER A 36 19.12 -0.74 18.88
N PRO A 37 18.56 -0.26 20.00
CA PRO A 37 19.31 0.57 20.94
C PRO A 37 20.63 -0.12 21.27
N LYS A 38 21.73 0.65 21.25
CA LYS A 38 23.04 0.13 21.62
C LYS A 38 22.92 -0.44 23.04
N LEU A 39 23.30 -1.70 23.20
CA LEU A 39 23.37 -2.33 24.51
C LEU A 39 24.33 -1.53 25.40
N ALA A 40 23.99 -1.41 26.69
CA ALA A 40 24.87 -0.77 27.67
C ALA A 40 26.24 -1.47 27.67
N GLN A 41 27.32 -0.72 27.86
CA GLN A 41 28.68 -1.23 27.72
C GLN A 41 28.95 -2.42 28.66
N ASP A 42 28.37 -2.40 29.86
CA ASP A 42 28.47 -3.49 30.85
C ASP A 42 27.76 -4.76 30.38
N THR A 43 26.61 -4.62 29.72
CA THR A 43 25.85 -5.76 29.15
C THR A 43 26.53 -6.36 27.92
N LEU A 44 27.32 -5.57 27.19
CA LEU A 44 28.15 -6.07 26.10
C LEU A 44 29.38 -6.79 26.64
N GLN A 45 30.05 -6.22 27.64
CA GLN A 45 31.24 -6.83 28.25
C GLN A 45 30.91 -8.15 28.95
N SER A 46 29.78 -8.24 29.66
CA SER A 46 29.31 -9.51 30.26
C SER A 46 29.03 -10.57 29.20
N ARG A 47 28.30 -10.25 28.12
CA ARG A 47 28.08 -11.19 27.01
C ARG A 47 29.36 -11.59 26.29
N ILE A 48 30.28 -10.66 26.08
CA ILE A 48 31.59 -10.97 25.50
C ILE A 48 32.38 -11.89 26.43
N ALA A 49 32.36 -11.65 27.75
CA ALA A 49 33.00 -12.51 28.73
C ALA A 49 32.36 -13.91 28.78
N GLU A 50 31.04 -14.01 28.68
CA GLU A 50 30.33 -15.30 28.59
C GLU A 50 30.69 -16.08 27.31
N LEU A 51 30.80 -15.39 26.18
CA LEU A 51 31.15 -16.01 24.90
C LEU A 51 32.63 -16.39 24.81
N THR A 52 33.53 -15.61 25.42
CA THR A 52 34.98 -15.86 25.40
C THR A 52 35.45 -16.76 26.55
N SER A 53 34.74 -16.83 27.68
CA SER A 53 35.09 -17.71 28.82
C SER A 53 34.90 -19.20 28.52
N ARG A 54 34.02 -19.56 27.58
CA ARG A 54 33.89 -20.95 27.12
C ARG A 54 35.04 -21.41 26.21
N GLU A 55 35.74 -20.50 25.55
CA GLU A 55 36.89 -20.83 24.70
C GLU A 55 38.21 -20.90 25.49
N SER A 56 38.31 -20.22 26.65
CA SER A 56 39.51 -20.33 27.50
C SER A 56 39.50 -21.53 28.46
N ALA A 57 38.32 -22.07 28.80
CA ALA A 57 38.20 -23.27 29.62
C ALA A 57 38.44 -24.59 28.85
N ALA A 58 38.41 -24.57 27.50
CA ALA A 58 38.58 -25.76 26.67
C ALA A 58 40.05 -26.14 26.37
N ARG A 59 41.04 -25.41 26.92
CA ARG A 59 42.48 -25.70 26.73
C ARG A 59 43.22 -26.15 27.99
N ALA A 60 42.55 -26.28 29.13
CA ALA A 60 43.16 -26.82 30.33
C ALA A 60 42.36 -28.05 30.81
N ASN A 61 43.05 -29.18 30.91
CA ASN A 61 42.63 -30.44 31.53
C ASN A 61 41.82 -31.40 30.66
N ILE A 62 42.50 -32.02 29.68
CA ILE A 62 42.13 -33.37 29.22
C ILE A 62 42.73 -34.36 30.22
N GLY A 63 41.90 -34.89 31.11
CA GLY A 63 42.24 -35.99 32.00
C GLY A 63 41.00 -36.60 32.63
N GLY A 64 40.64 -37.81 32.20
CA GLY A 64 39.89 -38.74 33.04
C GLY A 64 38.36 -38.77 32.92
N ALA A 65 37.89 -39.63 32.01
CA ALA A 65 36.90 -40.69 32.27
C ALA A 65 35.42 -40.37 32.65
N LYS A 66 34.56 -40.96 31.80
CA LYS A 66 33.19 -41.49 32.00
C LYS A 66 31.98 -40.60 31.63
N ALA A 67 31.50 -40.89 30.41
CA ALA A 67 30.13 -41.25 30.04
C ALA A 67 28.99 -40.25 30.30
N SER A 68 28.46 -39.69 29.21
CA SER A 68 27.06 -39.88 28.80
C SER A 68 26.80 -39.21 27.45
N LYS A 69 26.00 -39.88 26.62
CA LYS A 69 25.59 -39.48 25.27
C LYS A 69 25.05 -38.05 25.23
N GLU A 70 25.53 -37.23 24.30
CA GLU A 70 24.74 -36.12 23.76
C GLU A 70 25.16 -35.77 22.32
N ALA A 71 24.14 -35.44 21.55
CA ALA A 71 24.04 -35.32 20.10
C ALA A 71 25.22 -34.63 19.38
N VAL A 72 25.81 -35.35 18.43
CA VAL A 72 26.58 -34.78 17.32
C VAL A 72 25.60 -33.95 16.46
N PRO A 73 25.90 -32.69 16.11
CA PRO A 73 25.05 -31.90 15.21
C PRO A 73 24.99 -32.58 13.83
N PRO A 74 23.88 -32.53 13.09
CA PRO A 74 23.78 -33.22 11.81
C PRO A 74 24.78 -32.59 10.83
N SER A 75 25.85 -33.34 10.53
CA SER A 75 26.77 -33.03 9.44
C SER A 75 25.95 -32.91 8.16
N ALA A 76 26.10 -31.79 7.45
CA ALA A 76 25.50 -31.55 6.14
C ALA A 76 25.68 -32.80 5.26
N GLY A 77 24.57 -33.51 5.01
CA GLY A 77 24.58 -34.76 4.27
C GLY A 77 24.92 -34.50 2.81
N ARG A 78 26.16 -34.83 2.42
CA ARG A 78 26.55 -34.91 1.01
C ARG A 78 25.93 -36.17 0.43
N VAL A 79 25.06 -36.03 -0.57
CA VAL A 79 24.46 -37.16 -1.29
C VAL A 79 25.16 -37.29 -2.64
N GLN A 80 25.77 -38.45 -2.89
CA GLN A 80 26.45 -38.77 -4.13
C GLN A 80 25.45 -38.83 -5.29
N VAL A 81 25.74 -38.13 -6.39
CA VAL A 81 24.87 -38.11 -7.57
C VAL A 81 25.47 -39.02 -8.65
N GLY A 82 24.87 -40.21 -8.81
CA GLY A 82 25.14 -41.13 -9.92
C GLY A 82 26.23 -42.18 -9.65
N LYS A 83 26.09 -43.37 -10.25
CA LYS A 83 27.02 -44.51 -10.09
C LYS A 83 28.29 -44.42 -10.93
N ALA A 84 28.47 -43.34 -11.69
CA ALA A 84 29.62 -43.18 -12.59
C ALA A 84 30.70 -42.34 -11.91
N ALA A 85 31.75 -43.01 -11.39
CA ALA A 85 32.96 -42.35 -10.92
C ALA A 85 33.86 -42.01 -12.12
N LEU A 86 34.32 -40.76 -12.20
CA LEU A 86 35.34 -40.37 -13.17
C LEU A 86 36.72 -40.67 -12.57
N GLU A 87 37.47 -41.57 -13.22
CA GLU A 87 38.86 -41.84 -12.84
C GLU A 87 39.78 -40.80 -13.49
N VAL A 88 40.35 -39.91 -12.67
CA VAL A 88 41.38 -38.97 -13.14
C VAL A 88 42.74 -39.64 -12.98
N VAL A 89 43.35 -40.03 -14.10
CA VAL A 89 44.69 -40.64 -14.11
C VAL A 89 45.74 -39.53 -14.17
N GLY A 90 46.23 -39.10 -13.00
CA GLY A 90 47.42 -38.29 -12.85
C GLY A 90 48.67 -39.16 -12.64
N LYS A 91 49.84 -38.68 -13.08
CA LYS A 91 51.12 -39.44 -13.12
C LYS A 91 51.63 -40.02 -11.79
N ARG A 92 50.99 -39.79 -10.64
CA ARG A 92 51.46 -40.34 -9.36
C ARG A 92 50.45 -41.02 -8.43
N ARG A 93 49.13 -40.88 -8.57
CA ARG A 93 48.14 -41.72 -7.86
C ARG A 93 46.78 -41.70 -8.56
N ARG A 94 46.05 -42.82 -8.49
CA ARG A 94 44.66 -42.95 -8.94
C ARG A 94 43.75 -42.52 -7.79
N GLU A 95 43.13 -41.35 -7.89
CA GLU A 95 42.12 -40.90 -6.93
C GLU A 95 40.75 -40.87 -7.62
N ARG A 96 39.77 -41.57 -7.01
CA ARG A 96 38.37 -41.56 -7.45
C ARG A 96 37.69 -40.35 -6.84
N VAL A 97 37.39 -39.36 -7.66
CA VAL A 97 36.65 -38.16 -7.23
C VAL A 97 35.21 -38.29 -7.73
N VAL A 98 34.28 -38.46 -6.80
CA VAL A 98 32.84 -38.40 -7.09
C VAL A 98 32.42 -36.93 -7.04
N PRO A 99 31.76 -36.39 -8.09
CA PRO A 99 31.26 -35.02 -8.04
C PRO A 99 30.16 -34.88 -6.99
N GLU A 100 30.42 -34.07 -5.97
CA GLU A 100 29.44 -33.72 -4.94
C GLU A 100 28.78 -32.40 -5.32
N LYS A 101 27.44 -32.35 -5.34
CA LYS A 101 26.68 -31.10 -5.46
C LYS A 101 26.16 -30.70 -4.09
N ASP A 102 26.32 -29.43 -3.75
CA ASP A 102 25.72 -28.84 -2.55
C ASP A 102 24.20 -28.92 -2.65
N VAL A 103 23.60 -29.63 -1.70
CA VAL A 103 22.15 -29.69 -1.51
C VAL A 103 21.69 -28.30 -1.09
N PRO A 104 20.62 -27.73 -1.70
CA PRO A 104 20.09 -26.46 -1.24
C PRO A 104 19.73 -26.60 0.24
N VAL A 105 20.42 -25.83 1.09
CA VAL A 105 20.18 -25.78 2.53
C VAL A 105 18.68 -25.69 2.74
N GLN A 106 18.09 -26.73 3.35
CA GLN A 106 16.68 -26.73 3.71
C GLN A 106 16.47 -25.53 4.63
N ARG A 107 15.88 -24.47 4.09
CA ARG A 107 15.61 -23.23 4.84
C ARG A 107 14.85 -23.60 6.10
N SER A 108 15.26 -23.03 7.23
CA SER A 108 14.59 -23.29 8.51
C SER A 108 13.10 -22.95 8.39
N THR A 109 12.23 -23.63 9.14
CA THR A 109 10.78 -23.38 9.11
C THR A 109 10.44 -21.92 9.42
N ALA A 110 11.26 -21.26 10.26
CA ALA A 110 11.19 -19.83 10.55
C ALA A 110 11.52 -18.94 9.34
N GLU A 111 12.56 -19.27 8.56
CA GLU A 111 12.89 -18.56 7.32
C GLU A 111 11.82 -18.71 6.23
N ALA A 112 11.23 -19.90 6.13
CA ALA A 112 10.13 -20.16 5.19
C ALA A 112 8.87 -19.35 5.54
N VAL A 113 8.54 -19.24 6.84
CA VAL A 113 7.43 -18.40 7.32
C VAL A 113 7.74 -16.91 7.13
N GLY A 114 8.97 -16.48 7.43
CA GLY A 114 9.41 -15.10 7.21
C GLY A 114 9.30 -14.68 5.73
N LEU A 115 9.70 -15.55 4.80
CA LEU A 115 9.55 -15.32 3.36
C LEU A 115 8.09 -15.23 2.91
N LYS A 116 7.19 -16.05 3.49
CA LYS A 116 5.75 -15.98 3.20
C LYS A 116 5.16 -14.65 3.66
N ILE A 117 5.48 -14.20 4.86
CA ILE A 117 5.04 -12.91 5.40
C ILE A 117 5.56 -11.76 4.53
N LEU A 118 6.83 -11.82 4.12
CA LEU A 118 7.43 -10.80 3.27
C LEU A 118 6.78 -10.76 1.88
N HIS A 119 6.52 -11.92 1.27
CA HIS A 119 5.79 -11.99 0.00
C HIS A 119 4.37 -11.44 0.15
N GLN A 120 3.65 -11.80 1.22
CA GLN A 120 2.32 -11.25 1.50
C GLN A 120 2.34 -9.73 1.68
N ALA A 121 3.34 -9.20 2.39
CA ALA A 121 3.54 -7.76 2.57
C ALA A 121 3.81 -7.06 1.23
N VAL A 122 4.71 -7.59 0.40
CA VAL A 122 5.01 -7.04 -0.94
C VAL A 122 3.78 -7.09 -1.84
N LYS A 123 3.04 -8.19 -1.83
CA LYS A 123 1.79 -8.33 -2.57
C LYS A 123 0.75 -7.32 -2.10
N SER A 124 0.56 -7.14 -0.80
CA SER A 124 -0.35 -6.14 -0.23
C SER A 124 0.05 -4.70 -0.55
N GLN A 125 1.35 -4.41 -0.58
CA GLN A 125 1.88 -3.10 -0.96
C GLN A 125 1.63 -2.81 -2.43
N SER A 126 1.73 -3.81 -3.30
CA SER A 126 1.41 -3.67 -4.72
C SER A 126 -0.09 -3.46 -4.96
N HIS A 127 -0.96 -4.15 -4.21
CA HIS A 127 -2.42 -3.98 -4.31
C HIS A 127 -2.92 -2.65 -3.73
N GLY A 128 -2.26 -2.11 -2.70
CA GLY A 128 -2.59 -0.79 -2.13
C GLY A 128 -2.06 0.39 -2.94
N ARG A 129 -1.27 0.14 -4.00
CA ARG A 129 -0.71 1.21 -4.82
C ARG A 129 -1.73 1.62 -5.88
N LEU A 130 -2.52 2.63 -5.55
CA LEU A 130 -3.43 3.29 -6.49
C LEU A 130 -2.67 3.63 -7.78
N LEU A 131 -3.24 3.26 -8.92
CA LEU A 131 -2.67 3.63 -10.21
C LEU A 131 -2.66 5.17 -10.32
N PRO A 132 -1.64 5.79 -10.95
CA PRO A 132 -1.55 7.24 -11.07
C PRO A 132 -2.81 7.91 -11.68
N HIS A 133 -3.53 7.18 -12.52
CA HIS A 133 -4.77 7.65 -13.17
C HIS A 133 -6.05 7.31 -12.41
N GLN A 134 -5.99 6.41 -11.43
CA GLN A 134 -7.17 5.95 -10.69
C GLN A 134 -7.83 7.10 -9.93
N ASN A 135 -7.05 7.95 -9.27
CA ASN A 135 -7.57 9.14 -8.59
C ASN A 135 -8.32 10.09 -9.53
N ARG A 136 -7.85 10.22 -10.78
CA ARG A 136 -8.52 11.05 -11.79
C ARG A 136 -9.85 10.43 -12.21
N HIS A 137 -9.85 9.13 -12.50
CA HIS A 137 -11.08 8.41 -12.85
C HIS A 137 -12.09 8.44 -11.71
N ASP A 138 -11.67 8.18 -10.48
CA ASP A 138 -12.54 8.22 -9.29
C ASP A 138 -13.14 9.61 -9.10
N TYR A 139 -12.37 10.68 -9.33
CA TYR A 139 -12.88 12.04 -9.29
C TYR A 139 -13.89 12.32 -10.41
N GLU A 140 -13.62 11.88 -11.64
CA GLU A 140 -14.55 12.00 -12.77
C GLU A 140 -15.84 11.21 -12.53
N TYR A 141 -15.76 10.02 -11.95
CA TYR A 141 -16.92 9.22 -11.56
C TYR A 141 -17.76 9.91 -10.48
N ARG A 142 -17.11 10.48 -9.46
CA ARG A 142 -17.80 11.27 -8.42
C ARG A 142 -18.50 12.49 -9.02
N LEU A 143 -17.83 13.23 -9.90
CA LEU A 143 -18.44 14.36 -10.59
C LEU A 143 -19.64 13.95 -11.44
N ARG A 144 -19.52 12.85 -12.21
CA ARG A 144 -20.64 12.31 -12.99
C ARG A 144 -21.79 11.91 -12.08
N SER A 145 -21.52 11.21 -10.99
CA SER A 145 -22.56 10.80 -10.03
C SER A 145 -23.30 12.00 -9.44
N VAL A 146 -22.57 13.02 -8.97
CA VAL A 146 -23.17 14.25 -8.44
C VAL A 146 -24.00 14.98 -9.50
N ALA A 147 -23.50 15.07 -10.74
CA ALA A 147 -24.23 15.70 -11.83
C ALA A 147 -25.52 14.93 -12.18
N THR A 148 -25.44 13.60 -12.33
CA THR A 148 -26.62 12.76 -12.62
C THR A 148 -27.65 12.86 -11.50
N MET A 149 -27.20 12.85 -10.25
CA MET A 149 -28.05 13.04 -9.07
C MET A 149 -28.76 14.39 -9.09
N GLY A 150 -28.06 15.47 -9.42
CA GLY A 150 -28.64 16.80 -9.59
C GLY A 150 -29.67 16.87 -10.72
N VAL A 151 -29.39 16.22 -11.86
CA VAL A 151 -30.34 16.14 -12.99
C VAL A 151 -31.61 15.39 -12.58
N VAL A 152 -31.49 14.25 -11.91
CA VAL A 152 -32.64 13.47 -11.41
C VAL A 152 -33.44 14.29 -10.39
N GLN A 153 -32.78 15.02 -9.50
CA GLN A 153 -33.46 15.88 -8.53
C GLN A 153 -34.26 16.99 -9.21
N LEU A 154 -33.67 17.69 -10.20
CA LEU A 154 -34.36 18.71 -10.99
C LEU A 154 -35.53 18.15 -11.78
N PHE A 155 -35.37 16.95 -12.36
CA PHE A 155 -36.44 16.29 -13.08
C PHE A 155 -37.61 15.93 -12.17
N ASN A 156 -37.32 15.36 -11.00
CA ASN A 156 -38.33 14.98 -10.02
C ASN A 156 -39.06 16.19 -9.45
N SER A 157 -38.35 17.28 -9.11
CA SER A 157 -38.97 18.50 -8.61
C SER A 157 -39.84 19.18 -9.67
N LEU A 158 -39.41 19.17 -10.93
CA LEU A 158 -40.19 19.68 -12.05
C LEU A 158 -41.45 18.82 -12.30
N ALA A 159 -41.33 17.51 -12.20
CA ALA A 159 -42.47 16.60 -12.29
C ALA A 159 -43.49 16.83 -11.16
N GLN A 160 -43.03 17.02 -9.92
CA GLN A 160 -43.91 17.35 -8.78
C GLN A 160 -44.60 18.71 -8.95
N SER A 161 -43.85 19.73 -9.40
CA SER A 161 -44.38 21.06 -9.71
C SER A 161 -45.47 21.03 -10.79
N ARG A 162 -45.27 20.25 -11.87
CA ARG A 162 -46.30 20.06 -12.91
C ARG A 162 -47.54 19.35 -12.39
N LYS A 163 -47.36 18.32 -11.55
CA LYS A 163 -48.48 17.61 -10.90
C LYS A 163 -49.30 18.54 -10.00
N ALA A 164 -48.64 19.38 -9.20
CA ALA A 164 -49.30 20.35 -8.34
C ALA A 164 -50.04 21.43 -9.14
N SER A 165 -49.47 21.90 -10.25
CA SER A 165 -50.13 22.84 -11.16
C SER A 165 -51.39 22.22 -11.81
N ALA A 166 -51.32 20.96 -12.23
CA ALA A 166 -52.46 20.25 -12.81
C ALA A 166 -53.59 19.98 -11.80
N ALA A 167 -53.26 19.80 -10.51
CA ALA A 167 -54.29 19.63 -9.47
C ALA A 167 -55.22 20.85 -9.34
N LEU A 168 -54.71 22.06 -9.61
CA LEU A 168 -55.50 23.30 -9.57
C LEU A 168 -56.58 23.37 -10.65
N ASP A 169 -56.48 22.59 -11.73
CA ASP A 169 -57.54 22.51 -12.74
C ASP A 169 -58.82 21.85 -12.21
N THR A 170 -58.68 21.01 -11.18
CA THR A 170 -59.80 20.33 -10.54
C THR A 170 -60.40 21.13 -9.38
N GLU A 171 -59.68 22.14 -8.89
CA GLU A 171 -60.06 22.97 -7.76
C GLU A 171 -60.47 24.40 -8.20
N LYS A 172 -61.76 24.60 -8.43
CA LYS A 172 -62.53 25.88 -8.25
C LYS A 172 -62.96 26.66 -9.49
N LYS A 173 -64.16 27.24 -9.30
CA LYS A 173 -64.86 28.28 -10.09
C LYS A 173 -64.07 29.61 -10.10
N MET A 174 -62.98 29.68 -10.83
CA MET A 174 -62.21 30.91 -11.06
C MET A 174 -62.20 31.23 -12.56
N THR A 175 -62.02 32.50 -12.92
CA THR A 175 -61.79 32.88 -14.33
C THR A 175 -60.47 32.28 -14.82
N SER A 176 -60.37 31.96 -16.12
CA SER A 176 -59.20 31.32 -16.73
C SER A 176 -57.88 32.00 -16.36
N ASP A 177 -57.86 33.33 -16.37
CA ASP A 177 -56.65 34.12 -16.15
C ASP A 177 -56.14 33.97 -14.71
N LYS A 178 -57.05 34.00 -13.73
CA LYS A 178 -56.73 33.79 -12.32
C LYS A 178 -56.25 32.37 -12.03
N VAL A 179 -56.74 31.38 -12.79
CA VAL A 179 -56.26 29.99 -12.69
C VAL A 179 -54.84 29.90 -13.23
N MET A 180 -54.54 30.52 -14.37
CA MET A 180 -53.21 30.50 -14.97
C MET A 180 -52.16 31.19 -14.11
N GLU A 181 -52.49 32.33 -13.49
CA GLU A 181 -51.59 33.01 -12.55
C GLU A 181 -51.28 32.12 -11.33
N LYS A 182 -52.31 31.52 -10.71
CA LYS A 182 -52.15 30.63 -9.57
C LYS A 182 -51.32 29.40 -9.90
N LYS A 183 -51.54 28.80 -11.08
CA LYS A 183 -50.72 27.70 -11.59
C LYS A 183 -49.26 28.05 -11.67
N GLN A 184 -48.92 29.23 -12.16
CA GLN A 184 -47.53 29.68 -12.23
C GLN A 184 -46.91 29.88 -10.85
N ILE A 185 -47.65 30.45 -9.91
CA ILE A 185 -47.18 30.68 -8.53
C ILE A 185 -46.94 29.33 -7.84
N VAL A 186 -47.95 28.45 -7.83
CA VAL A 186 -47.86 27.13 -7.19
C VAL A 186 -46.79 26.27 -7.85
N SER A 187 -46.69 26.27 -9.18
CA SER A 187 -45.62 25.58 -9.91
C SER A 187 -44.23 26.01 -9.44
N LYS A 188 -43.98 27.32 -9.30
CA LYS A 188 -42.70 27.87 -8.86
C LYS A 188 -42.42 27.53 -7.39
N GLU A 189 -43.41 27.70 -6.52
CA GLU A 189 -43.25 27.46 -5.08
C GLU A 189 -43.03 25.99 -4.76
N VAL A 190 -43.80 25.09 -5.37
CA VAL A 190 -43.65 23.64 -5.20
C VAL A 190 -42.31 23.17 -5.76
N PHE A 191 -41.88 23.70 -6.91
CA PHE A 191 -40.56 23.40 -7.46
C PHE A 191 -39.43 23.79 -6.49
N LEU A 192 -39.48 25.02 -5.94
CA LEU A 192 -38.49 25.50 -4.98
C LEU A 192 -38.55 24.75 -3.65
N ALA A 193 -39.74 24.39 -3.18
CA ALA A 193 -39.91 23.59 -1.97
C ALA A 193 -39.30 22.19 -2.15
N ALA A 194 -39.57 21.52 -3.27
CA ALA A 194 -39.02 20.22 -3.61
C ALA A 194 -37.48 20.24 -3.73
N LEU A 195 -36.90 21.33 -4.24
CA LEU A 195 -35.43 21.49 -4.30
C LEU A 195 -34.77 21.67 -2.93
N ARG A 196 -35.48 22.25 -1.97
CA ARG A 196 -34.98 22.50 -0.60
C ARG A 196 -35.06 21.28 0.30
N GLN A 197 -35.84 20.25 -0.07
CA GLN A 197 -35.96 19.07 0.77
C GLN A 197 -34.62 18.33 0.82
N PRO A 198 -34.07 18.06 2.03
CA PRO A 198 -32.87 17.26 2.16
C PRO A 198 -33.18 15.86 1.62
N GLN A 199 -32.36 15.39 0.67
CA GLN A 199 -32.48 14.03 0.18
C GLN A 199 -32.22 13.08 1.36
N GLN A 200 -33.21 12.26 1.71
CA GLN A 200 -33.01 11.13 2.59
C GLN A 200 -32.24 10.08 1.78
N TYR A 201 -30.97 9.90 2.15
CA TYR A 201 -30.07 8.87 1.63
C TYR A 201 -29.92 7.75 2.65
#